data_AF-A0A401KWJ3-F1
#
_entry.id   AF-A0A401KWJ3-F1
#
_cell.length_a   1.000
_cell.length_b   1.000
_cell.length_c   1.000
_cell.angle_alpha   90.00
_cell.angle_beta   90.00
_cell.angle_gamma   90.00
#
_symmetry.space_group_name_H-M   'P 1'
#
loop_
_entity.id
_entity.type
_entity.pdbx_description
1 polymer ?
#
loop_
_entity_poly.entity_id
_entity_poly.type
_entity_poly.pdbx_seq_one_letter_code
_entity_poly.pdbx_strand_id
1 'polypeptide(L)'
;MNCPSRTDDTLEHPGWNQNPPALNADITTRSDFNGIANSKVHRRHAGGMGGAAAEGIAAMDHRPNSLDGNEPEMEKKTPGEVIAAAPGDQSPRTSSESPRRPFKKSTISFFLRLAQSIKKFGRFVGPGFLIAVAYIDPGNYSTDVAAGAEFRYALLFIVLVSNLFAIFLQSLCIKLGTVTGLNLAENCREHLPKWLNYILYVFAEAAIVATDIAEVVGSAISLNLLLKIPLVAGCAITLADVLFILIFYRPNGAMWGLRLFEFFVMMLVLGVVICFCIQLALIKEQSVGAVFRGYLPSSAIVQSNGLYQSCGILGATVMPHSMFLGSGVVQSRLKEFDVTQGYVDPSVCLGSTNGEVEYRPSVQAIRGCLKYSVIELTLSLFTFALFVNSAILIVAGASLYGTSGADEADLWGIYNLLSSSIAPAAGLIFALALLLSGISAGIVCTMAGQMVSEGMLNWSIRPWLRRLVTRSISIIPSIIIAAAVGKEGLNKTLNASQVVLSVILPFVTAPLVYFTCRNRYMTVPTDRNFTGEDTSADGVKMRNNWLVTAIAVIVWVIIAVMNVALLVLVGLGKA
;
A
#
# COMPACT_ATOMS: atom_id res chain seq x y z
N MET A 1 -56.29 20.45 -39.95
CA MET A 1 -56.60 21.87 -39.67
C MET A 1 -55.33 22.55 -39.15
N ASN A 2 -55.02 23.71 -39.73
CA ASN A 2 -54.26 24.86 -39.18
C ASN A 2 -52.98 24.64 -38.35
N CYS A 3 -51.85 24.81 -39.06
CA CYS A 3 -50.82 25.86 -38.85
C CYS A 3 -49.90 25.91 -37.61
N PRO A 4 -48.72 26.58 -37.72
CA PRO A 4 -47.53 26.28 -36.92
C PRO A 4 -46.93 27.50 -36.19
N SER A 5 -45.72 27.36 -35.63
CA SER A 5 -44.77 28.49 -35.50
C SER A 5 -43.33 28.07 -35.85
N ARG A 6 -42.62 29.00 -36.49
CA ARG A 6 -41.24 28.96 -37.02
C ARG A 6 -40.29 29.43 -35.86
N THR A 7 -38.95 29.39 -35.85
CA THR A 7 -37.93 29.67 -36.88
C THR A 7 -36.56 29.13 -36.49
N ASP A 8 -35.75 28.79 -37.49
CA ASP A 8 -34.40 29.36 -37.60
C ASP A 8 -34.10 29.62 -39.09
N ASP A 9 -33.52 30.78 -39.40
CA ASP A 9 -33.23 31.23 -40.75
C ASP A 9 -31.76 30.94 -41.12
N THR A 10 -31.52 30.28 -42.25
CA THR A 10 -30.18 29.94 -42.75
C THR A 10 -29.88 30.53 -44.14
N LEU A 11 -30.57 31.63 -44.49
CA LEU A 11 -30.53 32.24 -45.83
C LEU A 11 -29.22 32.99 -46.20
N GLU A 12 -28.23 33.07 -45.30
CA GLU A 12 -26.97 33.80 -45.55
C GLU A 12 -25.70 32.93 -45.58
N HIS A 13 -25.80 31.59 -45.51
CA HIS A 13 -24.62 30.70 -45.44
C HIS A 13 -24.64 29.56 -46.49
N PRO A 14 -24.17 29.81 -47.73
CA PRO A 14 -24.15 28.81 -48.82
C PRO A 14 -23.11 27.68 -48.64
N GLY A 15 -22.50 27.53 -47.46
CA GLY A 15 -21.40 26.59 -47.19
C GLY A 15 -21.76 25.33 -46.40
N TRP A 16 -22.98 25.21 -45.87
CA TRP A 16 -23.38 24.08 -45.01
C TRP A 16 -23.87 22.88 -45.82
N ASN A 17 -22.94 22.26 -46.55
CA ASN A 17 -23.15 21.04 -47.32
C ASN A 17 -23.03 19.80 -46.41
N GLN A 18 -24.10 19.04 -46.24
CA GLN A 18 -24.04 17.67 -45.71
C GLN A 18 -24.35 16.65 -46.80
N ASN A 19 -23.37 15.82 -47.13
CA ASN A 19 -23.56 14.56 -47.84
C ASN A 19 -22.67 13.49 -47.19
N PRO A 20 -23.22 12.35 -46.73
CA PRO A 20 -22.41 11.21 -46.32
C PRO A 20 -21.87 10.46 -47.56
N PRO A 21 -20.64 9.91 -47.53
CA PRO A 21 -20.13 9.13 -48.67
C PRO A 21 -20.92 7.83 -48.87
N ALA A 22 -21.38 7.61 -50.09
CA ALA A 22 -22.02 6.36 -50.49
C ALA A 22 -20.96 5.29 -50.80
N LEU A 23 -20.75 4.33 -49.89
CA LEU A 23 -20.20 3.01 -50.17
C LEU A 23 -20.44 2.09 -48.95
N ASN A 24 -21.69 1.68 -48.81
CA ASN A 24 -22.11 0.61 -47.90
C ASN A 24 -22.12 -0.69 -48.71
N ALA A 25 -21.42 -1.75 -48.26
CA ALA A 25 -21.83 -3.14 -48.48
C ALA A 25 -20.97 -4.12 -47.65
N ASP A 26 -21.65 -5.16 -47.18
CA ASP A 26 -21.15 -6.51 -46.91
C ASP A 26 -20.17 -6.82 -45.76
N ILE A 27 -20.31 -7.94 -45.04
CA ILE A 27 -21.53 -8.74 -44.73
C ILE A 27 -21.19 -9.69 -43.55
N THR A 28 -22.17 -9.96 -42.66
CA THR A 28 -22.15 -11.03 -41.61
C THR A 28 -21.03 -10.96 -40.54
N THR A 29 -21.24 -11.40 -39.29
CA THR A 29 -22.17 -12.44 -38.80
C THR A 29 -22.86 -12.04 -37.50
N ARG A 30 -24.16 -12.34 -37.37
CA ARG A 30 -24.91 -12.29 -36.10
C ARG A 30 -24.50 -13.43 -35.17
N SER A 31 -24.47 -13.15 -33.86
CA SER A 31 -25.11 -13.93 -32.77
C SER A 31 -24.42 -13.60 -31.44
N ASP A 32 -25.06 -13.50 -30.28
CA ASP A 32 -26.38 -13.05 -29.85
C ASP A 32 -26.28 -13.04 -28.30
N PHE A 33 -27.02 -12.14 -27.64
CA PHE A 33 -27.29 -12.06 -26.18
C PHE A 33 -26.30 -12.57 -25.11
N ASN A 34 -25.90 -11.64 -24.21
CA ASN A 34 -25.99 -11.93 -22.77
C ASN A 34 -26.23 -10.70 -21.85
N GLY A 35 -27.36 -10.02 -22.06
CA GLY A 35 -28.07 -9.27 -21.00
C GLY A 35 -27.76 -7.77 -20.81
N ILE A 36 -28.69 -7.11 -20.11
CA ILE A 36 -28.67 -5.70 -19.63
C ILE A 36 -28.87 -4.62 -20.72
N ALA A 37 -30.09 -4.58 -21.27
CA ALA A 37 -30.63 -3.38 -21.92
C ALA A 37 -32.18 -3.30 -21.88
N ASN A 38 -32.82 -3.57 -20.73
CA ASN A 38 -34.23 -3.17 -20.52
C ASN A 38 -34.67 -3.21 -19.04
N SER A 39 -34.72 -2.06 -18.36
CA SER A 39 -35.37 -1.89 -17.05
C SER A 39 -35.67 -0.43 -16.68
N LYS A 40 -36.13 0.39 -17.64
CA LYS A 40 -36.64 1.77 -17.38
C LYS A 40 -38.03 2.07 -17.96
N VAL A 41 -38.78 1.04 -18.35
CA VAL A 41 -40.17 1.17 -18.85
C VAL A 41 -41.13 0.27 -18.06
N HIS A 42 -41.37 0.60 -16.80
CA HIS A 42 -42.56 0.16 -16.04
C HIS A 42 -42.74 0.95 -14.72
N ARG A 43 -42.89 2.29 -14.82
CA ARG A 43 -43.45 3.10 -13.71
C ARG A 43 -43.96 4.48 -14.17
N ARG A 44 -45.11 4.50 -14.86
CA ARG A 44 -46.05 5.63 -14.97
C ARG A 44 -47.24 5.25 -15.87
N HIS A 45 -48.30 4.69 -15.26
CA HIS A 45 -49.67 4.73 -15.78
C HIS A 45 -50.63 4.35 -14.64
N ALA A 46 -50.92 5.31 -13.76
CA ALA A 46 -52.06 5.36 -12.85
C ALA A 46 -52.05 6.75 -12.17
N GLY A 47 -53.12 7.53 -12.34
CA GLY A 47 -53.27 8.88 -11.75
C GLY A 47 -53.38 9.99 -12.80
N GLY A 48 -54.61 10.40 -13.11
CA GLY A 48 -54.87 11.45 -14.10
C GLY A 48 -56.35 11.70 -14.41
N MET A 49 -57.12 12.16 -13.41
CA MET A 49 -58.47 12.77 -13.48
C MET A 49 -58.82 13.21 -12.05
N GLY A 50 -59.27 14.42 -11.74
CA GLY A 50 -59.46 15.66 -12.52
C GLY A 50 -60.31 16.66 -11.71
N GLY A 51 -60.39 17.93 -12.13
CA GLY A 51 -61.36 18.90 -11.60
C GLY A 51 -60.85 19.86 -10.52
N ALA A 52 -61.43 21.06 -10.47
CA ALA A 52 -60.97 22.20 -9.67
C ALA A 52 -62.14 22.96 -9.00
N ALA A 53 -61.78 23.84 -8.06
CA ALA A 53 -62.49 25.04 -7.58
C ALA A 53 -63.70 24.93 -6.61
N ALA A 54 -63.55 25.70 -5.52
CA ALA A 54 -64.52 26.59 -4.86
C ALA A 54 -65.67 26.07 -3.95
N GLU A 55 -65.63 26.59 -2.70
CA GLU A 55 -66.72 27.16 -1.86
C GLU A 55 -67.99 26.35 -1.46
N GLY A 56 -68.25 26.28 -0.13
CA GLY A 56 -69.59 26.66 0.38
C GLY A 56 -70.38 25.74 1.35
N ILE A 57 -70.22 25.98 2.68
CA ILE A 57 -71.31 26.08 3.71
C ILE A 57 -72.03 24.81 4.29
N ALA A 58 -72.23 24.85 5.63
CA ALA A 58 -73.16 24.10 6.53
C ALA A 58 -72.93 22.58 6.79
N ALA A 59 -72.54 22.16 8.01
CA ALA A 59 -73.34 21.89 9.25
C ALA A 59 -73.77 20.40 9.36
N MET A 60 -73.88 19.72 10.51
CA MET A 60 -74.05 20.13 11.93
C MET A 60 -73.68 18.96 12.90
N ASP A 61 -73.30 19.27 14.16
CA ASP A 61 -73.31 18.41 15.38
C ASP A 61 -72.53 17.07 15.46
N HIS A 62 -72.11 16.52 16.62
CA HIS A 62 -72.29 16.91 18.04
C HIS A 62 -71.03 16.55 18.89
N ARG A 63 -70.85 17.21 20.04
CA ARG A 63 -69.91 16.94 21.16
C ARG A 63 -70.73 16.91 22.49
N PRO A 64 -70.17 16.67 23.71
CA PRO A 64 -68.90 16.02 24.11
C PRO A 64 -69.07 15.00 25.29
N ASN A 65 -67.97 14.39 25.78
CA ASN A 65 -67.56 14.37 27.21
C ASN A 65 -66.26 13.55 27.43
N SER A 66 -65.93 13.26 28.71
CA SER A 66 -64.60 13.63 29.24
C SER A 66 -64.45 13.32 30.75
N LEU A 67 -63.25 12.83 31.18
CA LEU A 67 -62.70 12.87 32.57
C LEU A 67 -63.49 12.04 33.63
N ASP A 68 -62.99 11.46 34.74
CA ASP A 68 -61.67 11.18 35.36
C ASP A 68 -61.87 9.97 36.35
N GLY A 69 -60.93 9.36 37.08
CA GLY A 69 -59.47 9.52 37.25
C GLY A 69 -59.00 9.40 38.73
N ASN A 70 -58.58 8.21 39.22
CA ASN A 70 -57.93 7.99 40.55
C ASN A 70 -57.29 6.59 40.74
N GLU A 71 -56.15 6.54 41.45
CA GLU A 71 -55.56 5.38 42.19
C GLU A 71 -56.02 5.44 43.69
N PRO A 72 -55.79 4.47 44.63
CA PRO A 72 -54.68 3.48 44.71
C PRO A 72 -54.99 2.09 45.38
N GLU A 73 -53.91 1.38 45.76
CA GLU A 73 -53.75 0.36 46.83
C GLU A 73 -53.98 -1.17 46.65
N MET A 74 -52.88 -1.90 46.90
CA MET A 74 -52.60 -3.13 47.68
C MET A 74 -53.58 -4.34 47.88
N GLU A 75 -52.93 -5.51 47.84
CA GLU A 75 -53.10 -6.75 48.64
C GLU A 75 -54.28 -7.75 48.44
N LYS A 76 -53.86 -8.98 48.05
CA LYS A 76 -54.20 -10.31 48.61
C LYS A 76 -55.57 -10.99 48.36
N LYS A 77 -55.42 -12.33 48.26
CA LYS A 77 -56.36 -13.44 48.57
C LYS A 77 -57.46 -13.83 47.56
N THR A 78 -57.19 -14.94 46.89
CA THR A 78 -58.11 -16.09 46.71
C THR A 78 -58.67 -16.57 48.07
N PRO A 79 -59.88 -17.17 48.15
CA PRO A 79 -60.33 -18.40 47.44
C PRO A 79 -61.70 -18.24 46.76
N GLY A 80 -62.27 -19.20 46.02
CA GLY A 80 -61.82 -20.55 45.62
C GLY A 80 -63.03 -21.50 45.54
N GLU A 81 -63.16 -22.24 44.44
CA GLU A 81 -64.18 -23.30 44.28
C GLU A 81 -63.53 -24.55 43.68
N VAL A 82 -63.97 -25.73 44.12
CA VAL A 82 -63.19 -26.99 44.06
C VAL A 82 -64.11 -28.15 43.73
N ILE A 83 -63.70 -29.04 42.80
CA ILE A 83 -64.12 -30.46 42.60
C ILE A 83 -63.18 -31.04 41.51
N ALA A 84 -62.55 -32.22 41.59
CA ALA A 84 -62.26 -33.14 42.70
C ALA A 84 -61.07 -34.10 42.34
N ALA A 85 -60.54 -34.78 43.38
CA ALA A 85 -59.54 -35.89 43.46
C ALA A 85 -59.07 -36.64 42.17
N ALA A 86 -57.78 -36.94 41.93
CA ALA A 86 -56.73 -37.67 42.70
C ALA A 86 -56.87 -39.23 42.64
N PRO A 87 -55.83 -40.09 42.85
CA PRO A 87 -54.53 -39.83 43.51
C PRO A 87 -53.23 -40.50 42.93
N GLY A 88 -52.07 -40.04 43.44
CA GLY A 88 -50.85 -40.84 43.73
C GLY A 88 -49.90 -41.22 42.57
N ASP A 89 -48.57 -41.30 42.72
CA ASP A 89 -47.72 -41.17 43.92
C ASP A 89 -46.23 -40.84 43.55
N GLN A 90 -45.47 -40.33 44.53
CA GLN A 90 -44.00 -40.27 44.65
C GLN A 90 -43.11 -39.24 43.91
N SER A 91 -42.11 -38.83 44.70
CA SER A 91 -41.15 -37.70 44.69
C SER A 91 -39.93 -37.85 43.75
N PRO A 92 -39.10 -36.79 43.58
CA PRO A 92 -38.16 -36.71 42.45
C PRO A 92 -36.86 -37.50 42.67
N ARG A 93 -36.32 -38.08 41.59
CA ARG A 93 -34.96 -38.60 41.55
C ARG A 93 -34.03 -37.67 40.78
N THR A 94 -32.98 -37.24 41.47
CA THR A 94 -31.78 -36.65 40.86
C THR A 94 -31.07 -37.66 39.97
N SER A 95 -30.93 -37.37 38.68
CA SER A 95 -29.93 -38.02 37.82
C SER A 95 -29.17 -36.97 37.01
N SER A 96 -27.87 -36.94 37.23
CA SER A 96 -26.91 -36.10 36.51
C SER A 96 -26.71 -36.58 35.08
N GLU A 97 -27.21 -35.86 34.08
CA GLU A 97 -26.78 -36.03 32.69
C GLU A 97 -26.06 -34.77 32.18
N SER A 98 -24.75 -34.91 31.99
CA SER A 98 -23.91 -33.90 31.36
C SER A 98 -24.23 -33.81 29.85
N PRO A 99 -24.42 -32.62 29.26
CA PRO A 99 -24.67 -32.50 27.82
C PRO A 99 -23.39 -32.76 27.02
N ARG A 100 -23.20 -34.02 26.58
CA ARG A 100 -22.14 -34.42 25.63
C ARG A 100 -22.38 -33.79 24.25
N ARG A 101 -21.98 -32.53 24.08
CA ARG A 101 -21.90 -31.86 22.77
C ARG A 101 -20.91 -32.63 21.87
N PRO A 102 -21.26 -32.95 20.60
CA PRO A 102 -20.36 -33.67 19.71
C PRO A 102 -19.23 -32.75 19.22
N PHE A 103 -18.03 -32.90 19.80
CA PHE A 103 -16.83 -32.11 19.50
C PHE A 103 -16.51 -32.00 18.00
N LYS A 104 -16.87 -33.01 17.19
CA LYS A 104 -16.55 -33.10 15.76
C LYS A 104 -17.18 -32.01 14.88
N LYS A 105 -18.28 -31.37 15.31
CA LYS A 105 -18.89 -30.23 14.56
C LYS A 105 -18.15 -28.90 14.79
N SER A 106 -17.44 -28.75 15.91
CA SER A 106 -16.70 -27.52 16.22
C SER A 106 -15.53 -27.32 15.25
N THR A 107 -14.70 -28.35 15.05
CA THR A 107 -13.50 -28.28 14.22
C THR A 107 -13.81 -27.99 12.74
N ILE A 108 -14.88 -28.59 12.19
CA ILE A 108 -15.32 -28.30 10.81
C ILE A 108 -15.80 -26.85 10.70
N SER A 109 -16.52 -26.34 11.69
CA SER A 109 -16.94 -24.92 11.71
C SER A 109 -15.75 -23.97 11.85
N PHE A 110 -14.69 -24.37 12.59
CA PHE A 110 -13.44 -23.62 12.68
C PHE A 110 -12.69 -23.60 11.35
N PHE A 111 -12.49 -24.74 10.70
CA PHE A 111 -11.85 -24.80 9.38
C PHE A 111 -12.65 -24.04 8.31
N LEU A 112 -13.98 -24.07 8.32
CA LEU A 112 -14.82 -23.28 7.41
C LEU A 112 -14.73 -21.77 7.71
N ARG A 113 -14.72 -21.37 8.98
CA ARG A 113 -14.51 -19.96 9.38
C ARG A 113 -13.09 -19.48 9.04
N LEU A 114 -12.09 -20.33 9.19
CA LEU A 114 -10.71 -20.08 8.83
C LEU A 114 -10.57 -19.96 7.29
N ALA A 115 -11.17 -20.86 6.52
CA ALA A 115 -11.20 -20.81 5.07
C ALA A 115 -11.96 -19.58 4.55
N GLN A 116 -13.08 -19.19 5.17
CA GLN A 116 -13.77 -17.94 4.88
C GLN A 116 -12.93 -16.71 5.24
N SER A 117 -12.20 -16.75 6.36
CA SER A 117 -11.30 -15.67 6.78
C SER A 117 -10.09 -15.54 5.84
N ILE A 118 -9.50 -16.66 5.40
CA ILE A 118 -8.43 -16.73 4.40
C ILE A 118 -8.95 -16.26 3.03
N LYS A 119 -10.16 -16.66 2.61
CA LYS A 119 -10.78 -16.19 1.36
C LYS A 119 -11.12 -14.69 1.41
N LYS A 120 -11.47 -14.16 2.59
CA LYS A 120 -11.68 -12.72 2.80
C LYS A 120 -10.35 -11.97 2.80
N PHE A 121 -9.34 -12.47 3.50
CA PHE A 121 -7.98 -11.93 3.53
C PHE A 121 -7.35 -11.93 2.13
N GLY A 122 -7.46 -13.02 1.38
CA GLY A 122 -6.96 -13.14 0.00
C GLY A 122 -7.65 -12.23 -1.04
N ARG A 123 -8.74 -11.54 -0.68
CA ARG A 123 -9.28 -10.42 -1.49
C ARG A 123 -8.60 -9.08 -1.17
N PHE A 124 -8.06 -8.93 0.03
CA PHE A 124 -7.29 -7.76 0.44
C PHE A 124 -5.81 -7.87 0.06
N VAL A 125 -5.24 -9.09 0.04
CA VAL A 125 -3.87 -9.36 -0.42
C VAL A 125 -3.56 -8.67 -1.76
N GLY A 126 -2.52 -7.85 -1.75
CA GLY A 126 -2.03 -7.06 -2.88
C GLY A 126 -1.20 -5.85 -2.41
N PRO A 127 -1.78 -4.89 -1.67
CA PRO A 127 -1.10 -3.68 -1.20
C PRO A 127 0.13 -3.95 -0.33
N GLY A 128 0.06 -4.93 0.57
CA GLY A 128 1.18 -5.29 1.45
C GLY A 128 2.37 -5.87 0.68
N PHE A 129 2.10 -6.64 -0.37
CA PHE A 129 3.14 -7.14 -1.28
C PHE A 129 3.74 -6.02 -2.11
N LEU A 130 2.92 -5.13 -2.69
CA LEU A 130 3.39 -3.99 -3.47
C LEU A 130 4.29 -3.05 -2.65
N ILE A 131 3.98 -2.85 -1.37
CA ILE A 131 4.84 -2.09 -0.44
C ILE A 131 6.13 -2.88 -0.16
N ALA A 132 6.04 -4.18 0.16
CA ALA A 132 7.21 -5.01 0.49
C ALA A 132 8.23 -5.12 -0.65
N VAL A 133 7.82 -4.94 -1.91
CA VAL A 133 8.71 -4.91 -3.09
C VAL A 133 9.75 -3.79 -3.01
N ALA A 134 9.36 -2.61 -2.51
CA ALA A 134 10.29 -1.50 -2.31
C ALA A 134 11.47 -1.92 -1.43
N TYR A 135 11.21 -2.80 -0.45
CA TYR A 135 12.19 -3.28 0.52
C TYR A 135 13.03 -4.46 0.01
N ILE A 136 12.95 -4.81 -1.28
CA ILE A 136 13.70 -5.91 -1.92
C ILE A 136 14.45 -5.37 -3.16
N ASP A 137 14.81 -4.08 -3.17
CA ASP A 137 15.47 -3.41 -4.28
C ASP A 137 17.01 -3.69 -4.34
N PRO A 138 17.70 -3.35 -5.44
CA PRO A 138 19.15 -3.49 -5.52
C PRO A 138 19.96 -2.62 -4.54
N GLY A 139 19.37 -1.55 -4.01
CA GLY A 139 19.96 -0.72 -2.96
C GLY A 139 20.18 -1.50 -1.66
N ASN A 140 19.14 -2.19 -1.18
CA ASN A 140 19.23 -3.09 -0.02
C ASN A 140 20.26 -4.20 -0.23
N TYR A 141 20.33 -4.77 -1.44
CA TYR A 141 21.34 -5.79 -1.75
C TYR A 141 22.74 -5.23 -1.50
N SER A 142 23.08 -4.04 -2.00
CA SER A 142 24.42 -3.45 -1.80
C SER A 142 24.79 -3.32 -0.32
N THR A 143 23.87 -2.81 0.51
CA THR A 143 24.12 -2.62 1.95
C THR A 143 24.20 -3.93 2.73
N ASP A 144 23.33 -4.90 2.43
CA ASP A 144 23.33 -6.20 3.11
C ASP A 144 24.54 -7.06 2.71
N VAL A 145 25.03 -6.89 1.47
CA VAL A 145 26.26 -7.51 0.96
C VAL A 145 27.50 -6.99 1.67
N ALA A 146 27.67 -5.66 1.75
CA ALA A 146 28.76 -5.04 2.49
C ALA A 146 28.72 -5.43 3.99
N ALA A 147 27.51 -5.49 4.57
CA ALA A 147 27.28 -5.91 5.95
C ALA A 147 27.65 -7.37 6.24
N GLY A 148 27.32 -8.28 5.33
CA GLY A 148 27.72 -9.68 5.44
C GLY A 148 29.24 -9.84 5.28
N ALA A 149 29.84 -9.14 4.32
CA ALA A 149 31.27 -9.27 4.04
C ALA A 149 32.17 -8.77 5.18
N GLU A 150 31.92 -7.59 5.75
CA GLU A 150 32.75 -7.01 6.81
C GLU A 150 32.42 -7.59 8.20
N PHE A 151 31.14 -7.84 8.52
CA PHE A 151 30.69 -8.20 9.88
C PHE A 151 30.06 -9.59 10.04
N ARG A 152 30.12 -10.43 9.00
CA ARG A 152 29.55 -11.79 8.93
C ARG A 152 28.04 -11.86 9.18
N TYR A 153 27.65 -11.88 10.46
CA TYR A 153 26.26 -11.99 10.93
C TYR A 153 25.91 -10.94 11.99
N ALA A 154 26.87 -10.13 12.44
CA ALA A 154 26.70 -9.23 13.59
C ALA A 154 25.73 -8.06 13.34
N LEU A 155 25.44 -7.77 12.06
CA LEU A 155 24.49 -6.74 11.61
C LEU A 155 23.07 -7.29 11.29
N LEU A 156 22.81 -8.60 11.41
CA LEU A 156 21.44 -9.15 11.28
C LEU A 156 20.45 -8.54 12.27
N PHE A 157 20.91 -8.18 13.48
CA PHE A 157 20.11 -7.42 14.44
C PHE A 157 19.67 -6.06 13.88
N ILE A 158 20.52 -5.36 13.12
CA ILE A 158 20.17 -4.06 12.52
C ILE A 158 19.20 -4.24 11.36
N VAL A 159 19.36 -5.25 10.50
CA VAL A 159 18.34 -5.61 9.48
C VAL A 159 16.98 -5.86 10.13
N LEU A 160 16.93 -6.61 11.24
CA LEU A 160 15.70 -6.88 11.99
C LEU A 160 15.07 -5.61 12.60
N VAL A 161 15.85 -4.78 13.29
CA VAL A 161 15.37 -3.53 13.90
C VAL A 161 14.91 -2.54 12.83
N SER A 162 15.66 -2.41 11.75
CA SER A 162 15.34 -1.57 10.59
C SER A 162 14.01 -1.99 9.94
N ASN A 163 13.82 -3.29 9.70
CA ASN A 163 12.55 -3.79 9.17
C ASN A 163 11.38 -3.62 10.16
N LEU A 164 11.63 -3.69 11.48
CA LEU A 164 10.60 -3.38 12.48
C LEU A 164 10.21 -1.89 12.46
N PHE A 165 11.17 -0.97 12.27
CA PHE A 165 10.89 0.44 12.04
C PHE A 165 10.12 0.67 10.74
N ALA A 166 10.48 -0.02 9.66
CA ALA A 166 9.75 0.00 8.40
C ALA A 166 8.28 -0.43 8.56
N ILE A 167 8.03 -1.60 9.17
CA ILE A 167 6.67 -2.10 9.47
C ILE A 167 5.88 -1.07 10.29
N PHE A 168 6.50 -0.49 11.32
CA PHE A 168 5.85 0.49 12.19
C PHE A 168 5.48 1.78 11.43
N LEU A 169 6.43 2.37 10.70
CA LEU A 169 6.22 3.60 9.94
C LEU A 169 5.22 3.39 8.78
N GLN A 170 5.29 2.25 8.08
CA GLN A 170 4.32 1.91 7.05
C GLN A 170 2.92 1.66 7.63
N SER A 171 2.82 1.09 8.83
CA SER A 171 1.52 0.97 9.52
C SER A 171 0.92 2.34 9.87
N LEU A 172 1.76 3.34 10.15
CA LEU A 172 1.32 4.74 10.29
C LEU A 172 0.91 5.35 8.94
N CYS A 173 1.61 5.04 7.84
CA CYS A 173 1.26 5.50 6.48
C CYS A 173 -0.11 4.96 6.06
N ILE A 174 -0.33 3.65 6.19
CA ILE A 174 -1.62 2.99 5.95
C ILE A 174 -2.71 3.64 6.79
N LYS A 175 -2.46 3.88 8.09
CA LYS A 175 -3.43 4.52 8.97
C LYS A 175 -3.76 5.96 8.54
N LEU A 176 -2.77 6.75 8.11
CA LEU A 176 -2.98 8.10 7.61
C LEU A 176 -3.89 8.11 6.38
N GLY A 177 -3.55 7.31 5.35
CA GLY A 177 -4.36 7.19 4.13
C GLY A 177 -5.77 6.66 4.39
N THR A 178 -5.88 5.68 5.28
CA THR A 178 -7.15 5.07 5.70
C THR A 178 -8.05 6.06 6.45
N VAL A 179 -7.52 6.86 7.38
CA VAL A 179 -8.34 7.74 8.23
C VAL A 179 -8.67 9.07 7.55
N THR A 180 -7.70 9.66 6.82
CA THR A 180 -7.88 10.99 6.23
C THR A 180 -8.56 10.95 4.86
N GLY A 181 -8.53 9.81 4.18
CA GLY A 181 -8.91 9.71 2.76
C GLY A 181 -7.87 10.27 1.79
N LEU A 182 -6.78 10.84 2.30
CA LEU A 182 -5.69 11.47 1.54
C LEU A 182 -4.37 10.74 1.74
N ASN A 183 -3.55 10.66 0.70
CA ASN A 183 -2.19 10.13 0.81
C ASN A 183 -1.27 11.10 1.57
N LEU A 184 -0.03 10.70 1.89
CA LEU A 184 0.91 11.52 2.65
C LEU A 184 1.31 12.82 1.93
N ALA A 185 1.42 12.79 0.60
CA ALA A 185 1.76 13.94 -0.23
C ALA A 185 0.62 14.98 -0.27
N GLU A 186 -0.62 14.50 -0.42
CA GLU A 186 -1.84 15.33 -0.33
C GLU A 186 -2.01 15.95 1.07
N ASN A 187 -1.80 15.17 2.13
CA ASN A 187 -1.82 15.69 3.51
C ASN A 187 -0.76 16.77 3.74
N CYS A 188 0.43 16.63 3.15
CA CYS A 188 1.47 17.67 3.16
C CYS A 188 1.00 18.95 2.44
N ARG A 189 0.44 18.85 1.23
CA ARG A 189 -0.07 20.00 0.48
C ARG A 189 -1.17 20.75 1.22
N GLU A 190 -2.11 20.01 1.83
CA GLU A 190 -3.31 20.61 2.43
C GLU A 190 -3.05 21.26 3.80
N HIS A 191 -2.08 20.74 4.56
CA HIS A 191 -1.89 21.15 5.96
C HIS A 191 -0.56 21.85 6.26
N LEU A 192 0.40 21.88 5.33
CA LEU A 192 1.69 22.55 5.50
C LEU A 192 1.74 23.86 4.70
N PRO A 193 2.52 24.87 5.13
CA PRO A 193 2.71 26.08 4.33
C PRO A 193 3.44 25.74 3.02
N LYS A 194 3.07 26.43 1.93
CA LYS A 194 3.53 26.14 0.56
C LYS A 194 5.06 25.99 0.45
N TRP A 195 5.83 26.83 1.13
CA TRP A 195 7.30 26.78 1.11
C TRP A 195 7.85 25.42 1.62
N LEU A 196 7.28 24.87 2.69
CA LEU A 196 7.69 23.58 3.25
C LEU A 196 7.25 22.43 2.34
N ASN A 197 6.06 22.53 1.74
CA ASN A 197 5.58 21.55 0.76
C ASN A 197 6.52 21.47 -0.47
N TYR A 198 7.00 22.60 -0.99
CA TYR A 198 7.99 22.60 -2.09
C TYR A 198 9.35 21.99 -1.68
N ILE A 199 9.84 22.23 -0.46
CA ILE A 199 11.08 21.61 0.03
C ILE A 199 10.90 20.09 0.16
N LEU A 200 9.80 19.64 0.76
CA LEU A 200 9.48 18.21 0.90
C LEU A 200 9.27 17.53 -0.46
N TYR A 201 8.71 18.24 -1.45
CA TYR A 201 8.62 17.76 -2.83
C TYR A 201 10.00 17.53 -3.46
N VAL A 202 10.92 18.50 -3.35
CA VAL A 202 12.30 18.35 -3.86
C VAL A 202 13.01 17.19 -3.18
N PHE A 203 12.85 17.02 -1.87
CA PHE A 203 13.39 15.85 -1.16
C PHE A 203 12.75 14.53 -1.61
N ALA A 204 11.43 14.49 -1.82
CA ALA A 204 10.75 13.27 -2.29
C ALA A 204 11.21 12.87 -3.70
N GLU A 205 11.29 13.81 -4.65
CA GLU A 205 11.82 13.53 -6.00
C GLU A 205 13.30 13.14 -5.96
N ALA A 206 14.12 13.78 -5.10
CA ALA A 206 15.53 13.39 -4.94
C ALA A 206 15.68 11.96 -4.42
N ALA A 207 14.83 11.52 -3.48
CA ALA A 207 14.80 10.13 -3.03
C ALA A 207 14.35 9.17 -4.14
N ILE A 208 13.36 9.55 -4.95
CA ILE A 208 12.91 8.73 -6.10
C ILE A 208 14.04 8.59 -7.13
N VAL A 209 14.73 9.68 -7.49
CA VAL A 209 15.86 9.65 -8.43
C VAL A 209 17.03 8.82 -7.87
N ALA A 210 17.31 8.91 -6.57
CA ALA A 210 18.36 8.11 -5.93
C ALA A 210 18.03 6.60 -5.94
N THR A 211 16.78 6.20 -5.68
CA THR A 211 16.36 4.79 -5.85
C THR A 211 16.39 4.37 -7.32
N ASP A 212 15.96 5.21 -8.25
CA ASP A 212 15.99 4.93 -9.68
C ASP A 212 17.44 4.74 -10.19
N ILE A 213 18.42 5.48 -9.66
CA ILE A 213 19.85 5.23 -9.89
C ILE A 213 20.26 3.85 -9.37
N ALA A 214 19.88 3.48 -8.13
CA ALA A 214 20.20 2.16 -7.57
C ALA A 214 19.64 1.02 -8.44
N GLU A 215 18.43 1.22 -8.97
CA GLU A 215 17.73 0.29 -9.84
C GLU A 215 18.36 0.17 -11.24
N VAL A 216 18.73 1.29 -11.88
CA VAL A 216 19.51 1.32 -13.13
C VAL A 216 20.82 0.56 -12.96
N VAL A 217 21.56 0.87 -11.89
CA VAL A 217 22.87 0.27 -11.64
C VAL A 217 22.74 -1.23 -11.36
N GLY A 218 21.86 -1.66 -10.45
CA GLY A 218 21.62 -3.08 -10.17
C GLY A 218 21.16 -3.87 -11.40
N SER A 219 20.30 -3.27 -12.23
CA SER A 219 19.85 -3.86 -13.49
C SER A 219 20.98 -3.96 -14.53
N ALA A 220 21.81 -2.92 -14.68
CA ALA A 220 22.97 -2.95 -15.57
C ALA A 220 24.03 -3.98 -15.12
N ILE A 221 24.23 -4.14 -13.82
CA ILE A 221 25.09 -5.16 -13.22
C ILE A 221 24.54 -6.56 -13.52
N SER A 222 23.27 -6.81 -13.26
CA SER A 222 22.66 -8.13 -13.54
C SER A 222 22.73 -8.51 -15.02
N LEU A 223 22.50 -7.56 -15.95
CA LEU A 223 22.66 -7.78 -17.40
C LEU A 223 24.13 -8.06 -17.79
N ASN A 224 25.09 -7.40 -17.15
CA ASN A 224 26.51 -7.67 -17.33
C ASN A 224 26.90 -9.08 -16.84
N LEU A 225 26.30 -9.55 -15.75
CA LEU A 225 26.55 -10.88 -15.20
C LEU A 225 25.87 -12.00 -16.01
N LEU A 226 24.60 -11.83 -16.38
CA LEU A 226 23.80 -12.84 -17.10
C LEU A 226 24.18 -12.97 -18.58
N LEU A 227 24.32 -11.84 -19.28
CA LEU A 227 24.42 -11.79 -20.75
C LEU A 227 25.78 -11.27 -21.23
N LYS A 228 26.71 -10.95 -20.32
CA LYS A 228 28.03 -10.36 -20.61
C LYS A 228 27.96 -9.03 -21.39
N ILE A 229 26.85 -8.31 -21.26
CA ILE A 229 26.62 -7.03 -21.92
C ILE A 229 27.50 -5.94 -21.26
N PRO A 230 28.17 -5.05 -22.02
CA PRO A 230 28.93 -3.94 -21.46
C PRO A 230 28.07 -3.01 -20.60
N LEU A 231 28.62 -2.48 -19.49
CA LEU A 231 27.85 -1.73 -18.48
C LEU A 231 27.08 -0.53 -19.06
N VAL A 232 27.69 0.22 -19.97
CA VAL A 232 27.05 1.35 -20.69
C VAL A 232 25.83 0.88 -21.49
N ALA A 233 25.94 -0.25 -22.19
CA ALA A 233 24.83 -0.85 -22.92
C ALA A 233 23.78 -1.45 -21.97
N GLY A 234 24.20 -2.01 -20.83
CA GLY A 234 23.32 -2.44 -19.75
C GLY A 234 22.44 -1.29 -19.26
N CYS A 235 23.04 -0.17 -18.86
CA CYS A 235 22.33 1.06 -18.47
C CYS A 235 21.36 1.53 -19.58
N ALA A 236 21.79 1.56 -20.84
CA ALA A 236 20.92 1.96 -21.96
C ALA A 236 19.73 0.99 -22.18
N ILE A 237 19.95 -0.32 -22.04
CA ILE A 237 18.89 -1.33 -22.14
C ILE A 237 17.86 -1.17 -21.01
N THR A 238 18.24 -0.65 -19.84
CA THR A 238 17.26 -0.36 -18.77
C THR A 238 16.21 0.68 -19.16
N LEU A 239 16.35 1.45 -20.25
CA LEU A 239 15.25 2.27 -20.82
C LEU A 239 14.10 1.44 -21.41
N ALA A 240 14.33 0.18 -21.77
CA ALA A 240 13.29 -0.69 -22.30
C ALA A 240 12.24 -1.08 -21.23
N ASP A 241 12.54 -0.89 -19.94
CA ASP A 241 11.58 -1.10 -18.86
C ASP A 241 10.41 -0.11 -18.93
N VAL A 242 10.64 1.11 -19.42
CA VAL A 242 9.63 2.15 -19.63
C VAL A 242 8.62 1.69 -20.68
N LEU A 243 9.08 0.94 -21.68
CA LEU A 243 8.21 0.32 -22.69
C LEU A 243 7.37 -0.82 -22.07
N PHE A 244 7.95 -1.61 -21.17
CA PHE A 244 7.19 -2.61 -20.40
C PHE A 244 6.11 -1.96 -19.52
N ILE A 245 6.44 -0.88 -18.81
CA ILE A 245 5.48 -0.10 -18.03
C ILE A 245 4.38 0.47 -18.94
N LEU A 246 4.71 0.98 -20.13
CA LEU A 246 3.73 1.48 -21.09
C LEU A 246 2.79 0.38 -21.63
N ILE A 247 3.27 -0.85 -21.81
CA ILE A 247 2.45 -2.00 -22.24
C ILE A 247 1.45 -2.42 -21.16
N PHE A 248 1.87 -2.44 -19.89
CA PHE A 248 1.02 -2.85 -18.78
C PHE A 248 0.13 -1.74 -18.22
N TYR A 249 0.53 -0.47 -18.32
CA TYR A 249 -0.23 0.66 -17.80
C TYR A 249 -1.40 1.04 -18.73
N ARG A 250 -2.61 0.61 -18.38
CA ARG A 250 -3.86 1.10 -18.99
C ARG A 250 -4.49 2.18 -18.10
N PRO A 251 -4.51 3.47 -18.51
CA PRO A 251 -4.97 4.58 -17.66
C PRO A 251 -6.44 4.46 -17.19
N ASN A 252 -7.29 3.76 -17.94
CA ASN A 252 -8.72 3.62 -17.63
C ASN A 252 -9.07 2.27 -16.98
N GLY A 253 -8.12 1.63 -16.31
CA GLY A 253 -8.29 0.31 -15.70
C GLY A 253 -9.12 0.34 -14.41
N ALA A 254 -10.37 -0.17 -14.47
CA ALA A 254 -11.10 -0.62 -13.28
C ALA A 254 -10.26 -1.63 -12.44
N MET A 255 -10.67 -1.92 -11.20
CA MET A 255 -9.99 -2.77 -10.19
C MET A 255 -9.23 -4.01 -10.71
N TRP A 256 -9.66 -4.60 -11.83
CA TRP A 256 -8.96 -5.67 -12.55
C TRP A 256 -7.51 -5.30 -12.93
N GLY A 257 -7.25 -4.09 -13.42
CA GLY A 257 -5.91 -3.65 -13.83
C GLY A 257 -4.94 -3.58 -12.65
N LEU A 258 -5.39 -2.99 -11.53
CA LEU A 258 -4.62 -2.93 -10.28
C LEU A 258 -4.33 -4.34 -9.72
N ARG A 259 -5.30 -5.28 -9.78
CA ARG A 259 -5.10 -6.66 -9.31
C ARG A 259 -4.19 -7.49 -10.22
N LEU A 260 -4.28 -7.33 -11.54
CA LEU A 260 -3.37 -7.99 -12.49
C LEU A 260 -1.93 -7.54 -12.23
N PHE A 261 -1.76 -6.24 -11.97
CA PHE A 261 -0.49 -5.63 -11.62
C PHE A 261 0.05 -6.11 -10.26
N GLU A 262 -0.77 -6.14 -9.20
CA GLU A 262 -0.40 -6.72 -7.90
C GLU A 262 0.07 -8.18 -8.05
N PHE A 263 -0.63 -8.99 -8.87
CA PHE A 263 -0.26 -10.38 -9.13
C PHE A 263 1.08 -10.51 -9.87
N PHE A 264 1.32 -9.67 -10.89
CA PHE A 264 2.61 -9.62 -11.59
C PHE A 264 3.75 -9.29 -10.63
N VAL A 265 3.58 -8.27 -9.80
CA VAL A 265 4.56 -7.85 -8.79
C VAL A 265 4.78 -8.95 -7.74
N MET A 266 3.72 -9.61 -7.27
CA MET A 266 3.82 -10.77 -6.35
C MET A 266 4.62 -11.93 -6.97
N MET A 267 4.48 -12.16 -8.28
CA MET A 267 5.24 -13.20 -8.99
C MET A 267 6.74 -12.88 -9.07
N LEU A 268 7.11 -11.61 -9.27
CA LEU A 268 8.52 -11.17 -9.20
C LEU A 268 9.12 -11.40 -7.80
N VAL A 269 8.43 -10.97 -6.73
CA VAL A 269 8.85 -11.19 -5.34
C VAL A 269 9.03 -12.67 -5.04
N LEU A 270 8.05 -13.50 -5.43
CA LEU A 270 8.13 -14.94 -5.21
C LEU A 270 9.31 -15.55 -5.96
N GLY A 271 9.62 -15.06 -7.18
CA GLY A 271 10.82 -15.43 -7.92
C GLY A 271 12.11 -15.13 -7.13
N VAL A 272 12.26 -13.91 -6.61
CA VAL A 272 13.42 -13.51 -5.78
C VAL A 272 13.54 -14.38 -4.52
N VAL A 273 12.43 -14.61 -3.82
CA VAL A 273 12.39 -15.44 -2.60
C VAL A 273 12.78 -16.89 -2.89
N ILE A 274 12.28 -17.49 -3.98
CA ILE A 274 12.66 -18.83 -4.42
C ILE A 274 14.17 -18.88 -4.76
N CYS A 275 14.70 -17.85 -5.42
CA CYS A 275 16.13 -17.76 -5.73
C CYS A 275 17.00 -17.79 -4.46
N PHE A 276 16.66 -17.03 -3.42
CA PHE A 276 17.39 -17.04 -2.15
C PHE A 276 17.17 -18.32 -1.33
N CYS A 277 15.97 -18.92 -1.36
CA CYS A 277 15.74 -20.24 -0.77
C CYS A 277 16.68 -21.30 -1.38
N ILE A 278 16.88 -21.28 -2.70
CA ILE A 278 17.81 -22.19 -3.38
C ILE A 278 19.26 -21.89 -2.98
N GLN A 279 19.68 -20.62 -2.97
CA GLN A 279 21.04 -20.24 -2.56
C GLN A 279 21.35 -20.67 -1.12
N LEU A 280 20.46 -20.39 -0.16
CA LEU A 280 20.62 -20.81 1.23
C LEU A 280 20.67 -22.34 1.38
N ALA A 281 19.85 -23.09 0.63
CA ALA A 281 19.87 -24.55 0.65
C ALA A 281 21.16 -25.16 0.08
N LEU A 282 21.90 -24.43 -0.75
CA LEU A 282 23.20 -24.86 -1.28
C LEU A 282 24.37 -24.57 -0.32
N ILE A 283 24.21 -23.67 0.65
CA ILE A 283 25.23 -23.35 1.67
C ILE A 283 25.20 -24.40 2.78
N LYS A 284 26.10 -25.39 2.69
CA LYS A 284 26.06 -26.59 3.57
C LYS A 284 26.79 -26.48 4.92
N GLU A 285 27.68 -25.50 5.11
CA GLU A 285 28.64 -25.51 6.24
C GLU A 285 28.31 -24.52 7.38
N GLN A 286 27.20 -23.79 7.32
CA GLN A 286 26.90 -22.76 8.32
C GLN A 286 26.14 -23.31 9.53
N SER A 287 26.69 -23.10 10.73
CA SER A 287 25.99 -23.41 11.98
C SER A 287 24.78 -22.49 12.17
N VAL A 288 23.58 -23.05 12.14
CA VAL A 288 22.31 -22.32 12.30
C VAL A 288 22.29 -21.46 13.58
N GLY A 289 22.91 -21.94 14.67
CA GLY A 289 23.06 -21.21 15.91
C GLY A 289 23.86 -19.90 15.81
N ALA A 290 24.85 -19.80 14.91
CA ALA A 290 25.61 -18.56 14.70
C ALA A 290 24.77 -17.50 13.98
N VAL A 291 23.92 -17.91 13.02
CA VAL A 291 22.98 -17.02 12.34
C VAL A 291 21.94 -16.48 13.34
N PHE A 292 21.33 -17.35 14.15
CA PHE A 292 20.40 -16.90 15.19
C PHE A 292 21.06 -16.00 16.25
N ARG A 293 22.35 -16.23 16.57
CA ARG A 293 23.13 -15.34 17.45
C ARG A 293 23.41 -13.97 16.83
N GLY A 294 23.44 -13.85 15.50
CA GLY A 294 23.56 -12.58 14.79
C GLY A 294 22.36 -11.64 14.95
N TYR A 295 21.17 -12.19 15.25
CA TYR A 295 19.98 -11.41 15.62
C TYR A 295 19.99 -10.91 17.08
N LEU A 296 21.06 -11.14 17.84
CA LEU A 296 21.25 -10.52 19.15
C LEU A 296 22.12 -9.26 19.00
N PRO A 297 21.88 -8.20 19.81
CA PRO A 297 22.68 -6.98 19.75
C PRO A 297 24.15 -7.29 20.05
N SER A 298 25.04 -6.75 19.22
CA SER A 298 26.48 -6.95 19.29
C SER A 298 27.22 -5.61 19.45
N SER A 299 28.40 -5.63 20.07
CA SER A 299 29.23 -4.42 20.22
C SER A 299 29.82 -3.90 18.89
N ALA A 300 29.80 -4.71 17.82
CA ALA A 300 30.25 -4.31 16.50
C ALA A 300 29.42 -3.16 15.90
N ILE A 301 28.13 -3.07 16.26
CA ILE A 301 27.20 -2.02 15.82
C ILE A 301 27.69 -0.60 16.17
N VAL A 302 28.44 -0.46 17.28
CA VAL A 302 28.86 0.85 17.83
C VAL A 302 30.26 1.25 17.37
N GLN A 303 30.96 0.37 16.64
CA GLN A 303 32.27 0.69 16.03
C GLN A 303 32.08 1.58 14.79
N SER A 304 33.08 2.36 14.38
CA SER A 304 32.90 3.39 13.33
C SER A 304 32.37 2.84 12.01
N ASN A 305 32.95 1.74 11.53
CA ASN A 305 32.54 1.11 10.26
C ASN A 305 31.17 0.44 10.40
N GLY A 306 30.98 -0.30 11.51
CA GLY A 306 29.70 -0.94 11.82
C GLY A 306 28.55 0.06 11.96
N LEU A 307 28.81 1.26 12.47
CA LEU A 307 27.83 2.35 12.57
C LEU A 307 27.51 2.94 11.19
N TYR A 308 28.52 3.17 10.34
CA TYR A 308 28.30 3.60 8.95
C TYR A 308 27.41 2.61 8.20
N GLN A 309 27.77 1.32 8.20
CA GLN A 309 26.98 0.28 7.57
C GLN A 309 25.59 0.13 8.21
N SER A 310 25.46 0.23 9.54
CA SER A 310 24.15 0.21 10.23
C SER A 310 23.24 1.34 9.79
N CYS A 311 23.79 2.53 9.53
CA CYS A 311 23.04 3.66 8.98
C CYS A 311 22.70 3.44 7.50
N GLY A 312 23.59 2.81 6.73
CA GLY A 312 23.33 2.36 5.35
C GLY A 312 22.14 1.39 5.27
N ILE A 313 22.16 0.29 6.06
CA ILE A 313 21.06 -0.67 6.16
C ILE A 313 19.75 0.04 6.54
N LEU A 314 19.79 0.96 7.52
CA LEU A 314 18.61 1.71 7.94
C LEU A 314 18.05 2.58 6.82
N GLY A 315 18.90 3.33 6.11
CA GLY A 315 18.50 4.23 5.03
C GLY A 315 17.99 3.53 3.78
N ALA A 316 18.65 2.42 3.40
CA ALA A 316 18.22 1.58 2.29
C ALA A 316 16.89 0.88 2.61
N THR A 317 16.79 0.24 3.80
CA THR A 317 15.55 -0.44 4.19
C THR A 317 14.39 0.56 4.30
N VAL A 318 14.53 1.63 5.10
CA VAL A 318 13.42 2.53 5.39
C VAL A 318 13.33 3.61 4.30
N MET A 319 12.88 3.21 3.11
CA MET A 319 12.78 4.10 1.95
C MET A 319 11.76 5.25 2.15
N PRO A 320 12.10 6.52 1.83
CA PRO A 320 11.16 7.63 1.92
C PRO A 320 10.01 7.55 0.90
N HIS A 321 10.30 7.16 -0.34
CA HIS A 321 9.30 7.14 -1.42
C HIS A 321 8.20 6.09 -1.17
N SER A 322 8.54 4.95 -0.53
CA SER A 322 7.59 3.87 -0.24
C SER A 322 6.56 4.27 0.82
N MET A 323 6.80 5.31 1.63
CA MET A 323 5.83 5.83 2.61
C MET A 323 4.64 6.53 1.94
N PHE A 324 4.91 7.29 0.87
CA PHE A 324 3.85 7.87 0.05
C PHE A 324 3.00 6.76 -0.58
N LEU A 325 3.65 5.75 -1.18
CA LEU A 325 2.99 4.58 -1.75
C LEU A 325 2.12 3.84 -0.72
N GLY A 326 2.66 3.54 0.46
CA GLY A 326 1.94 2.82 1.52
C GLY A 326 0.72 3.57 2.05
N SER A 327 0.73 4.90 2.01
CA SER A 327 -0.45 5.71 2.33
C SER A 327 -1.51 5.71 1.21
N GLY A 328 -1.09 5.67 -0.06
CA GLY A 328 -2.01 5.81 -1.20
C GLY A 328 -2.68 4.50 -1.65
N VAL A 329 -1.92 3.40 -1.78
CA VAL A 329 -2.42 2.15 -2.39
C VAL A 329 -3.65 1.60 -1.66
N VAL A 330 -3.72 1.76 -0.34
CA VAL A 330 -4.82 1.27 0.50
C VAL A 330 -6.14 2.01 0.23
N GLN A 331 -6.12 3.28 -0.20
CA GLN A 331 -7.33 4.08 -0.47
C GLN A 331 -8.27 3.38 -1.48
N SER A 332 -7.70 2.72 -2.50
CA SER A 332 -8.45 1.96 -3.52
C SER A 332 -9.36 0.88 -2.91
N ARG A 333 -8.90 0.21 -1.86
CA ARG A 333 -9.62 -0.88 -1.18
C ARG A 333 -10.72 -0.36 -0.26
N LEU A 334 -10.54 0.83 0.33
CA LEU A 334 -11.60 1.49 1.10
C LEU A 334 -12.71 1.96 0.16
N LYS A 335 -12.36 2.57 -0.98
CA LYS A 335 -13.37 2.96 -1.99
C LYS A 335 -14.12 1.73 -2.52
N GLU A 336 -13.45 0.62 -2.81
CA GLU A 336 -14.11 -0.64 -3.19
C GLU A 336 -15.10 -1.11 -2.10
N PHE A 337 -14.74 -1.03 -0.82
CA PHE A 337 -15.62 -1.37 0.30
C PHE A 337 -16.84 -0.44 0.38
N ASP A 338 -16.65 0.87 0.36
CA ASP A 338 -17.73 1.85 0.48
C ASP A 338 -18.71 1.79 -0.70
N VAL A 339 -18.21 1.65 -1.93
CA VAL A 339 -19.04 1.45 -3.13
C VAL A 339 -19.81 0.12 -3.05
N THR A 340 -19.18 -0.96 -2.56
CA THR A 340 -19.84 -2.27 -2.40
C THR A 340 -20.92 -2.28 -1.32
N GLN A 341 -20.84 -1.38 -0.33
CA GLN A 341 -21.87 -1.22 0.71
C GLN A 341 -22.89 -0.11 0.40
N GLY A 342 -22.70 0.64 -0.69
CA GLY A 342 -23.61 1.73 -1.09
C GLY A 342 -23.43 3.03 -0.29
N TYR A 343 -22.28 3.24 0.36
CA TYR A 343 -21.98 4.46 1.10
C TYR A 343 -21.49 5.61 0.21
N VAL A 344 -20.88 5.30 -0.95
CA VAL A 344 -20.30 6.28 -1.87
C VAL A 344 -20.57 5.86 -3.32
N ASP A 345 -20.86 6.83 -4.19
CA ASP A 345 -21.06 6.57 -5.62
C ASP A 345 -19.76 6.14 -6.33
N PRO A 346 -19.83 5.23 -7.32
CA PRO A 346 -18.66 4.76 -8.06
C PRO A 346 -17.85 5.88 -8.75
N SER A 347 -18.51 6.98 -9.11
CA SER A 347 -17.96 8.11 -9.88
C SER A 347 -17.02 9.03 -9.10
N VAL A 348 -17.06 9.04 -7.76
CA VAL A 348 -16.24 9.92 -6.91
C VAL A 348 -14.75 9.61 -7.07
N CYS A 349 -13.91 10.56 -7.49
CA CYS A 349 -12.48 10.32 -7.65
C CYS A 349 -11.74 10.24 -6.29
N LEU A 350 -10.53 9.67 -6.31
CA LEU A 350 -9.64 9.68 -5.15
C LEU A 350 -8.81 10.96 -5.13
N GLY A 351 -8.52 11.47 -3.93
CA GLY A 351 -7.63 12.61 -3.70
C GLY A 351 -8.35 13.91 -3.35
N SER A 352 -7.70 15.04 -3.61
CA SER A 352 -8.24 16.38 -3.35
C SER A 352 -8.03 17.36 -4.49
N THR A 353 -9.13 17.97 -4.95
CA THR A 353 -9.13 19.04 -5.95
C THR A 353 -9.42 20.37 -5.26
N ASN A 354 -8.56 21.38 -5.48
CA ASN A 354 -8.72 22.75 -4.95
C ASN A 354 -8.93 22.90 -3.42
N GLY A 355 -8.52 21.90 -2.63
CA GLY A 355 -8.66 21.88 -1.16
C GLY A 355 -9.91 21.14 -0.65
N GLU A 356 -10.83 20.77 -1.56
CA GLU A 356 -11.90 19.84 -1.21
C GLU A 356 -11.40 18.39 -1.33
N VAL A 357 -11.74 17.56 -0.34
CA VAL A 357 -11.40 16.13 -0.32
C VAL A 357 -12.55 15.38 -0.97
N GLU A 358 -12.32 14.84 -2.16
CA GLU A 358 -13.39 14.30 -2.99
C GLU A 358 -13.94 12.97 -2.44
N TYR A 359 -13.05 12.13 -1.90
CA TYR A 359 -13.39 10.88 -1.23
C TYR A 359 -12.98 10.88 0.25
N ARG A 360 -13.94 10.75 1.16
CA ARG A 360 -13.71 10.50 2.59
C ARG A 360 -14.25 9.11 2.98
N PRO A 361 -13.40 8.20 3.52
CA PRO A 361 -13.84 6.86 3.87
C PRO A 361 -14.84 6.81 5.04
N SER A 362 -15.78 5.87 5.00
CA SER A 362 -16.71 5.64 6.10
C SER A 362 -16.02 5.06 7.35
N VAL A 363 -16.57 5.30 8.54
CA VAL A 363 -16.08 4.71 9.80
C VAL A 363 -16.13 3.17 9.73
N GLN A 364 -17.08 2.62 8.98
CA GLN A 364 -17.28 1.20 8.71
C GLN A 364 -16.14 0.65 7.82
N ALA A 365 -15.81 1.32 6.72
CA ALA A 365 -14.67 0.97 5.86
C ALA A 365 -13.35 1.02 6.63
N ILE A 366 -13.14 2.06 7.44
CA ILE A 366 -11.91 2.22 8.23
C ILE A 366 -11.77 1.06 9.23
N ARG A 367 -12.82 0.78 10.03
CA ARG A 367 -12.79 -0.33 11.00
C ARG A 367 -12.68 -1.71 10.33
N GLY A 368 -13.25 -1.85 9.13
CA GLY A 368 -13.23 -3.07 8.34
C GLY A 368 -11.88 -3.35 7.68
N CYS A 369 -11.29 -2.35 7.01
CA CYS A 369 -10.11 -2.53 6.16
C CYS A 369 -8.79 -2.34 6.92
N LEU A 370 -8.68 -1.32 7.80
CA LEU A 370 -7.41 -0.94 8.45
C LEU A 370 -6.70 -2.12 9.11
N LYS A 371 -7.45 -2.97 9.82
CA LYS A 371 -6.89 -4.14 10.51
C LYS A 371 -6.31 -5.16 9.53
N TYR A 372 -7.00 -5.43 8.41
CA TYR A 372 -6.49 -6.37 7.41
C TYR A 372 -5.29 -5.81 6.67
N SER A 373 -5.32 -4.53 6.25
CA SER A 373 -4.19 -3.89 5.56
C SER A 373 -2.94 -3.81 6.44
N VAL A 374 -3.07 -3.53 7.74
CA VAL A 374 -1.91 -3.53 8.67
C VAL A 374 -1.40 -4.95 8.93
N ILE A 375 -2.26 -5.95 9.09
CA ILE A 375 -1.85 -7.36 9.25
C ILE A 375 -1.16 -7.87 7.98
N GLU A 376 -1.71 -7.57 6.80
CA GLU A 376 -1.13 -7.93 5.50
C GLU A 376 0.24 -7.30 5.32
N LEU A 377 0.37 -5.98 5.48
CA LEU A 377 1.64 -5.26 5.45
C LEU A 377 2.67 -5.88 6.39
N THR A 378 2.28 -6.12 7.65
CA THR A 378 3.15 -6.68 8.70
C THR A 378 3.65 -8.05 8.28
N LEU A 379 2.75 -8.92 7.79
CA LEU A 379 3.14 -10.24 7.28
C LEU A 379 4.07 -10.10 6.08
N SER A 380 3.72 -9.32 5.06
CA SER A 380 4.52 -9.20 3.83
C SER A 380 5.94 -8.68 4.09
N LEU A 381 6.11 -7.63 4.90
CA LEU A 381 7.43 -7.11 5.28
C LEU A 381 8.20 -8.06 6.22
N PHE A 382 7.52 -8.72 7.16
CA PHE A 382 8.19 -9.61 8.10
C PHE A 382 8.57 -10.97 7.48
N THR A 383 7.82 -11.47 6.50
CA THR A 383 8.10 -12.78 5.87
C THR A 383 8.90 -12.70 4.58
N PHE A 384 8.79 -11.62 3.81
CA PHE A 384 9.49 -11.51 2.52
C PHE A 384 10.68 -10.55 2.58
N ALA A 385 10.47 -9.28 2.96
CA ALA A 385 11.57 -8.30 2.99
C ALA A 385 12.66 -8.70 4.01
N LEU A 386 12.28 -8.98 5.27
CA LEU A 386 13.23 -9.48 6.27
C LEU A 386 13.92 -10.77 5.84
N PHE A 387 13.20 -11.71 5.21
CA PHE A 387 13.79 -12.96 4.75
C PHE A 387 14.85 -12.71 3.67
N VAL A 388 14.54 -11.88 2.66
CA VAL A 388 15.47 -11.59 1.56
C VAL A 388 16.70 -10.83 2.07
N ASN A 389 16.52 -9.76 2.84
CA ASN A 389 17.62 -8.94 3.34
C ASN A 389 18.54 -9.75 4.27
N SER A 390 17.96 -10.54 5.19
CA SER A 390 18.74 -11.47 6.01
C SER A 390 19.39 -12.59 5.18
N ALA A 391 18.73 -13.11 4.15
CA ALA A 391 19.31 -14.14 3.28
C ALA A 391 20.54 -13.60 2.54
N ILE A 392 20.46 -12.39 1.99
CA ILE A 392 21.59 -11.71 1.31
C ILE A 392 22.76 -11.57 2.28
N LEU A 393 22.53 -11.01 3.47
CA LEU A 393 23.57 -10.83 4.48
C LEU A 393 24.17 -12.17 4.93
N ILE A 394 23.35 -13.20 5.15
CA ILE A 394 23.82 -14.55 5.50
C ILE A 394 24.67 -15.16 4.37
N VAL A 395 24.23 -15.02 3.11
CA VAL A 395 24.93 -15.53 1.93
C VAL A 395 26.28 -14.82 1.76
N ALA A 396 26.30 -13.49 1.88
CA ALA A 396 27.51 -12.68 1.82
C ALA A 396 28.48 -13.03 2.96
N GLY A 397 28.01 -13.06 4.21
CA GLY A 397 28.83 -13.45 5.37
C GLY A 397 29.25 -14.91 5.39
N ALA A 398 28.56 -15.79 4.67
CA ALA A 398 28.98 -17.18 4.47
C ALA A 398 30.06 -17.35 3.40
N SER A 399 30.22 -16.40 2.47
CA SER A 399 31.05 -16.56 1.26
C SER A 399 32.19 -15.55 1.11
N LEU A 400 32.07 -14.33 1.65
CA LEU A 400 33.08 -13.26 1.56
C LEU A 400 33.85 -13.04 2.88
N TYR A 401 33.25 -13.33 4.03
CA TYR A 401 33.85 -12.97 5.32
C TYR A 401 35.22 -13.64 5.54
N GLY A 402 36.23 -12.82 5.83
CA GLY A 402 37.62 -13.27 6.02
C GLY A 402 38.41 -13.52 4.73
N THR A 403 37.87 -13.16 3.56
CA THR A 403 38.62 -13.15 2.29
C THR A 403 39.33 -11.81 2.08
N SER A 404 40.43 -11.81 1.31
CA SER A 404 41.31 -10.65 1.08
C SER A 404 40.68 -9.46 0.32
N GLY A 405 39.41 -9.55 -0.06
CA GLY A 405 38.65 -8.50 -0.75
C GLY A 405 37.31 -8.16 -0.07
N ALA A 406 37.15 -8.51 1.21
CA ALA A 406 35.93 -8.22 1.97
C ALA A 406 35.61 -6.72 2.08
N ASP A 407 36.64 -5.86 2.11
CA ASP A 407 36.51 -4.40 2.24
C ASP A 407 35.94 -3.72 0.97
N GLU A 408 36.00 -4.40 -0.19
CA GLU A 408 35.42 -3.94 -1.47
C GLU A 408 34.31 -4.89 -1.96
N ALA A 409 33.50 -5.42 -1.03
CA ALA A 409 32.40 -6.32 -1.36
C ALA A 409 31.39 -5.70 -2.34
N ASP A 410 31.44 -6.14 -3.60
CA ASP A 410 30.56 -5.71 -4.67
C ASP A 410 29.66 -6.85 -5.18
N LEU A 411 28.63 -6.49 -5.94
CA LEU A 411 27.66 -7.44 -6.50
C LEU A 411 28.32 -8.43 -7.50
N TRP A 412 29.47 -8.09 -8.09
CA TRP A 412 30.25 -8.99 -8.95
C TRP A 412 31.02 -10.03 -8.12
N GLY A 413 31.60 -9.64 -6.99
CA GLY A 413 32.37 -10.48 -6.07
C GLY A 413 31.50 -11.61 -5.54
N ILE A 414 30.28 -11.31 -5.08
CA ILE A 414 29.30 -12.34 -4.70
C ILE A 414 28.93 -13.24 -5.86
N TYR A 415 28.61 -12.69 -7.04
CA TYR A 415 28.28 -13.53 -8.19
C TYR A 415 29.40 -14.53 -8.51
N ASN A 416 30.65 -14.05 -8.53
CA ASN A 416 31.82 -14.87 -8.81
C ASN A 416 32.04 -15.92 -7.72
N LEU A 417 31.96 -15.55 -6.44
CA LEU A 417 32.14 -16.47 -5.31
C LEU A 417 31.03 -17.51 -5.21
N LEU A 418 29.77 -17.16 -5.47
CA LEU A 418 28.67 -18.13 -5.57
C LEU A 418 28.87 -19.09 -6.76
N SER A 419 29.34 -18.56 -7.89
CA SER A 419 29.63 -19.34 -9.09
C SER A 419 30.79 -20.33 -8.89
N SER A 420 31.86 -19.92 -8.20
CA SER A 420 33.06 -20.73 -7.97
C SER A 420 32.95 -21.69 -6.78
N SER A 421 32.38 -21.23 -5.67
CA SER A 421 32.44 -21.92 -4.37
C SER A 421 31.22 -22.78 -4.09
N ILE A 422 30.11 -22.56 -4.80
CA ILE A 422 28.88 -23.34 -4.67
C ILE A 422 28.55 -24.06 -5.99
N ALA A 423 28.16 -23.30 -7.01
CA ALA A 423 27.88 -23.80 -8.36
C ALA A 423 27.65 -22.63 -9.33
N PRO A 424 27.98 -22.76 -10.63
CA PRO A 424 27.66 -21.73 -11.63
C PRO A 424 26.18 -21.36 -11.69
N ALA A 425 25.29 -22.31 -11.39
CA ALA A 425 23.85 -22.08 -11.28
C ALA A 425 23.48 -21.13 -10.12
N ALA A 426 24.21 -21.13 -9.00
CA ALA A 426 23.94 -20.25 -7.87
C ALA A 426 24.23 -18.78 -8.21
N GLY A 427 25.33 -18.50 -8.92
CA GLY A 427 25.64 -17.18 -9.47
C GLY A 427 24.56 -16.70 -10.46
N LEU A 428 24.14 -17.57 -11.40
CA LEU A 428 23.08 -17.24 -12.36
C LEU A 428 21.75 -16.91 -11.66
N ILE A 429 21.38 -17.69 -10.64
CA ILE A 429 20.18 -17.46 -9.81
C ILE A 429 20.28 -16.11 -9.06
N PHE A 430 21.46 -15.74 -8.55
CA PHE A 430 21.69 -14.44 -7.92
C PHE A 430 21.51 -13.28 -8.90
N ALA A 431 22.14 -13.35 -10.08
CA ALA A 431 22.00 -12.30 -11.09
C ALA A 431 20.58 -12.19 -11.65
N LEU A 432 19.84 -13.30 -11.77
CA LEU A 432 18.42 -13.29 -12.12
C LEU A 432 17.57 -12.63 -11.03
N ALA A 433 17.80 -12.93 -9.75
CA ALA A 433 17.09 -12.29 -8.64
C ALA A 433 17.34 -10.78 -8.61
N LEU A 434 18.58 -10.33 -8.86
CA LEU A 434 18.94 -8.92 -8.94
C LEU A 434 18.22 -8.20 -10.11
N LEU A 435 18.07 -8.85 -11.27
CA LEU A 435 17.33 -8.31 -12.42
C LEU A 435 15.82 -8.17 -12.11
N LEU A 436 15.21 -9.20 -11.52
CA LEU A 436 13.79 -9.19 -11.16
C LEU A 436 13.49 -8.16 -10.07
N SER A 437 14.40 -8.02 -9.10
CA SER A 437 14.39 -6.96 -8.07
C SER A 437 14.36 -5.57 -8.70
N GLY A 438 15.32 -5.25 -9.59
CA GLY A 438 15.38 -3.96 -10.28
C GLY A 438 14.08 -3.61 -11.02
N ILE A 439 13.60 -4.51 -11.89
CA ILE A 439 12.34 -4.34 -12.63
C ILE A 439 11.17 -4.06 -11.69
N SER A 440 11.10 -4.74 -10.54
CA SER A 440 10.03 -4.59 -9.56
C SER A 440 10.11 -3.25 -8.80
N ALA A 441 11.31 -2.77 -8.46
CA ALA A 441 11.53 -1.52 -7.75
C ALA A 441 11.25 -0.28 -8.62
N GLY A 442 11.54 -0.33 -9.93
CA GLY A 442 11.27 0.79 -10.85
C GLY A 442 9.79 1.08 -11.07
N ILE A 443 9.00 0.02 -11.07
CA ILE A 443 7.55 0.08 -11.08
C ILE A 443 7.02 0.80 -9.83
N VAL A 444 7.52 0.44 -8.65
CA VAL A 444 7.20 1.06 -7.35
C VAL A 444 7.61 2.54 -7.35
N CYS A 445 8.81 2.87 -7.82
CA CYS A 445 9.31 4.25 -7.94
C CYS A 445 8.41 5.11 -8.83
N THR A 446 7.91 4.56 -9.94
CA THR A 446 6.99 5.27 -10.84
C THR A 446 5.67 5.62 -10.14
N MET A 447 5.10 4.68 -9.40
CA MET A 447 3.85 4.90 -8.64
C MET A 447 4.03 5.88 -7.48
N ALA A 448 5.09 5.70 -6.68
CA ALA A 448 5.42 6.61 -5.57
C ALA A 448 5.63 8.04 -6.08
N GLY A 449 6.33 8.19 -7.22
CA GLY A 449 6.48 9.47 -7.89
C GLY A 449 5.15 10.10 -8.29
N GLN A 450 4.26 9.38 -8.99
CA GLN A 450 2.94 9.93 -9.34
C GLN A 450 2.20 10.47 -8.12
N MET A 451 2.15 9.70 -7.04
CA MET A 451 1.52 10.13 -5.78
C MET A 451 2.19 11.39 -5.20
N VAL A 452 3.51 11.54 -5.34
CA VAL A 452 4.25 12.73 -4.89
C VAL A 452 3.91 13.97 -5.72
N SER A 453 3.97 13.94 -7.06
CA SER A 453 3.68 15.16 -7.85
C SER A 453 2.18 15.49 -7.95
N GLU A 454 1.31 14.49 -8.03
CA GLU A 454 -0.14 14.71 -8.01
C GLU A 454 -0.56 15.18 -6.61
N GLY A 455 -0.04 14.57 -5.54
CA GLY A 455 -0.36 14.95 -4.17
C GLY A 455 0.21 16.30 -3.73
N MET A 456 1.51 16.57 -3.97
CA MET A 456 2.16 17.81 -3.50
C MET A 456 1.99 18.99 -4.46
N LEU A 457 1.93 18.77 -5.78
CA LEU A 457 1.90 19.86 -6.77
C LEU A 457 0.59 19.95 -7.57
N ASN A 458 -0.34 18.99 -7.44
CA ASN A 458 -1.47 18.81 -8.36
C ASN A 458 -1.05 18.70 -9.84
N TRP A 459 0.18 18.22 -10.10
CA TRP A 459 0.70 18.11 -11.45
C TRP A 459 0.51 16.69 -12.01
N SER A 460 -0.56 16.51 -12.77
CA SER A 460 -0.84 15.25 -13.46
C SER A 460 0.00 15.11 -14.74
N ILE A 461 0.89 14.13 -14.74
CA ILE A 461 1.70 13.72 -15.91
C ILE A 461 1.38 12.25 -16.19
N ARG A 462 1.25 11.87 -17.46
CA ARG A 462 1.10 10.46 -17.85
C ARG A 462 2.31 9.65 -17.30
N PRO A 463 2.11 8.52 -16.58
CA PRO A 463 3.21 7.85 -15.87
C PRO A 463 4.35 7.41 -16.76
N TRP A 464 4.08 7.00 -18.00
CA TRP A 464 5.15 6.63 -18.94
C TRP A 464 6.08 7.82 -19.26
N LEU A 465 5.51 9.03 -19.40
CA LEU A 465 6.28 10.24 -19.68
C LEU A 465 7.05 10.67 -18.43
N ARG A 466 6.42 10.56 -17.25
CA ARG A 466 7.09 10.77 -15.97
C ARG A 466 8.27 9.82 -15.78
N ARG A 467 8.04 8.51 -15.96
CA ARG A 467 9.08 7.48 -15.87
C ARG A 467 10.18 7.72 -16.88
N LEU A 468 9.86 8.09 -18.13
CA LEU A 468 10.88 8.47 -19.12
C LEU A 468 11.73 9.65 -18.63
N VAL A 469 11.14 10.68 -18.02
CA VAL A 469 11.87 11.84 -17.49
C VAL A 469 12.75 11.46 -16.30
N THR A 470 12.21 10.79 -15.27
CA THR A 470 13.00 10.38 -14.09
C THR A 470 14.11 9.41 -14.48
N ARG A 471 13.81 8.46 -15.37
CA ARG A 471 14.75 7.47 -15.91
C ARG A 471 15.83 8.12 -16.77
N SER A 472 15.53 9.19 -17.49
CA SER A 472 16.57 9.96 -18.19
C SER A 472 17.51 10.65 -17.20
N ILE A 473 16.97 11.23 -16.12
CA ILE A 473 17.73 11.92 -15.08
C ILE A 473 18.65 10.93 -14.32
N SER A 474 18.24 9.68 -14.09
CA SER A 474 19.04 8.65 -13.42
C SER A 474 20.03 7.93 -14.35
N ILE A 475 19.66 7.66 -15.61
CA ILE A 475 20.51 6.92 -16.55
C ILE A 475 21.68 7.78 -17.07
N ILE A 476 21.49 9.08 -17.35
CA ILE A 476 22.56 9.94 -17.86
C ILE A 476 23.82 9.92 -16.96
N PRO A 477 23.74 10.21 -15.64
CA PRO A 477 24.92 10.12 -14.77
C PRO A 477 25.44 8.68 -14.65
N SER A 478 24.56 7.68 -14.61
CA SER A 478 24.96 6.26 -14.55
C SER A 478 25.76 5.83 -15.79
N ILE A 479 25.39 6.27 -16.98
CA ILE A 479 26.13 6.02 -18.23
C ILE A 479 27.48 6.73 -18.22
N ILE A 480 27.53 8.01 -17.79
CA ILE A 480 28.78 8.79 -17.72
C ILE A 480 29.77 8.10 -16.76
N ILE A 481 29.32 7.66 -15.59
CA ILE A 481 30.15 6.98 -14.59
C ILE A 481 30.57 5.59 -15.09
N ALA A 482 29.67 4.83 -15.73
CA ALA A 482 29.99 3.54 -16.34
C ALA A 482 31.03 3.65 -17.47
N ALA A 483 31.03 4.76 -18.23
CA ALA A 483 31.96 5.00 -19.32
C ALA A 483 33.31 5.55 -18.85
N ALA A 484 33.33 6.41 -17.82
CA ALA A 484 34.54 7.07 -17.33
C ALA A 484 35.31 6.27 -16.26
N VAL A 485 34.60 5.55 -15.38
CA VAL A 485 35.18 4.85 -14.21
C VAL A 485 34.88 3.35 -14.24
N GLY A 486 33.75 2.93 -14.83
CA GLY A 486 33.38 1.52 -14.90
C GLY A 486 32.82 0.98 -13.58
N LYS A 487 33.19 -0.27 -13.23
CA LYS A 487 32.57 -1.04 -12.12
C LYS A 487 32.62 -0.33 -10.77
N GLU A 488 33.81 0.12 -10.38
CA GLU A 488 34.06 0.76 -9.09
C GLU A 488 33.22 2.04 -8.92
N GLY A 489 33.16 2.86 -9.97
CA GLY A 489 32.33 4.07 -9.99
C GLY A 489 30.84 3.76 -9.85
N LEU A 490 30.34 2.71 -10.50
CA LEU A 490 28.96 2.27 -10.33
C LEU A 490 28.67 1.76 -8.92
N ASN A 491 29.58 1.00 -8.30
CA ASN A 491 29.40 0.52 -6.92
C ASN A 491 29.39 1.69 -5.92
N LYS A 492 30.30 2.66 -6.06
CA LYS A 492 30.32 3.89 -5.27
C LYS A 492 29.05 4.73 -5.47
N THR A 493 28.51 4.76 -6.68
CA THR A 493 27.24 5.44 -7.00
C THR A 493 26.03 4.76 -6.33
N LEU A 494 26.00 3.42 -6.34
CA LEU A 494 24.96 2.60 -5.71
C LEU A 494 24.92 2.79 -4.18
N ASN A 495 26.09 2.87 -3.53
CA ASN A 495 26.19 3.15 -2.09
C ASN A 495 25.85 4.62 -1.77
N ALA A 496 26.33 5.57 -2.58
CA ALA A 496 26.02 7.00 -2.39
C ALA A 496 24.52 7.30 -2.48
N SER A 497 23.76 6.61 -3.33
CA SER A 497 22.30 6.80 -3.39
C SER A 497 21.59 6.34 -2.11
N GLN A 498 22.09 5.31 -1.41
CA GLN A 498 21.54 4.91 -0.11
C GLN A 498 21.79 5.95 0.98
N VAL A 499 22.96 6.59 0.96
CA VAL A 499 23.27 7.73 1.86
C VAL A 499 22.29 8.88 1.61
N VAL A 500 21.99 9.21 0.35
CA VAL A 500 20.99 10.23 -0.01
C VAL A 500 19.59 9.87 0.50
N LEU A 501 19.14 8.61 0.31
CA LEU A 501 17.88 8.11 0.86
C LEU A 501 17.81 8.29 2.38
N SER A 502 18.87 7.87 3.07
CA SER A 502 18.97 7.96 4.52
C SER A 502 18.82 9.42 4.99
N VAL A 503 19.57 10.35 4.40
CA VAL A 503 19.56 11.78 4.76
C VAL A 503 18.18 12.43 4.56
N ILE A 504 17.42 11.98 3.56
CA ILE A 504 16.06 12.49 3.28
C ILE A 504 15.01 11.93 4.26
N LEU A 505 15.23 10.73 4.80
CA LEU A 505 14.25 10.00 5.60
C LEU A 505 13.66 10.76 6.82
N PRO A 506 14.44 11.49 7.66
CA PRO A 506 13.89 12.25 8.78
C PRO A 506 12.86 13.32 8.35
N PHE A 507 13.05 13.90 7.16
CA PHE A 507 12.19 14.96 6.64
C PHE A 507 10.86 14.43 6.10
N VAL A 508 10.84 13.22 5.52
CA VAL A 508 9.60 12.57 5.05
C VAL A 508 8.83 11.92 6.22
N THR A 509 9.52 11.38 7.22
CA THR A 509 8.91 10.78 8.41
C THR A 509 8.35 11.81 9.40
N ALA A 510 8.92 13.02 9.50
CA ALA A 510 8.44 14.03 10.43
C ALA A 510 6.96 14.45 10.19
N PRO A 511 6.50 14.79 8.97
CA PRO A 511 5.09 15.06 8.67
C PRO A 511 4.18 13.87 9.01
N LEU A 512 4.59 12.64 8.70
CA LEU A 512 3.84 11.43 9.01
C LEU A 512 3.58 11.28 10.51
N VAL A 513 4.62 11.42 11.34
CA VAL A 513 4.48 11.37 12.81
C VAL A 513 3.63 12.54 13.30
N TYR A 514 3.85 13.75 12.79
CA TYR A 514 3.09 14.95 13.14
C TYR A 514 1.58 14.81 12.87
N PHE A 515 1.18 14.35 11.68
CA PHE A 515 -0.23 14.18 11.32
C PHE A 515 -0.89 13.06 12.13
N THR A 516 -0.23 11.91 12.27
CA THR A 516 -0.78 10.73 12.96
C THR A 516 -0.96 10.94 14.47
N CYS A 517 -0.24 11.91 15.04
CA CYS A 517 -0.27 12.26 16.47
C CYS A 517 -1.18 13.45 16.82
N ARG A 518 -1.91 14.05 15.86
CA ARG A 518 -2.83 15.18 16.12
C ARG A 518 -4.30 14.84 15.82
N ASN A 519 -5.17 15.11 16.80
CA ASN A 519 -6.62 14.92 16.67
C ASN A 519 -7.22 15.71 15.49
N ARG A 520 -6.69 16.90 15.18
CA ARG A 520 -7.17 17.77 14.09
C ARG A 520 -7.23 17.06 12.73
N TYR A 521 -6.29 16.17 12.45
CA TYR A 521 -6.20 15.45 11.18
C TYR A 521 -6.76 14.03 11.30
N MET A 522 -6.52 13.37 12.44
CA MET A 522 -7.01 12.02 12.74
C MET A 522 -8.40 12.02 13.38
N THR A 523 -9.38 12.69 12.77
CA THR A 523 -10.80 12.65 13.19
C THR A 523 -11.69 12.45 11.97
N VAL A 524 -12.51 11.40 12.01
CA VAL A 524 -13.50 11.10 10.95
C VAL A 524 -14.83 11.72 11.36
N PRO A 525 -15.49 12.53 10.52
CA PRO A 525 -16.83 13.00 10.82
C PRO A 525 -17.78 11.81 10.91
N THR A 526 -18.54 11.72 12.00
CA THR A 526 -19.66 10.77 12.11
C THR A 526 -20.84 11.34 11.30
N ASP A 527 -21.64 10.49 10.66
CA ASP A 527 -22.45 10.84 9.48
C ASP A 527 -23.25 12.14 9.55
N ARG A 528 -23.29 12.85 8.41
CA ARG A 528 -24.35 13.81 8.10
C ARG A 528 -25.69 13.08 8.18
N ASN A 529 -26.52 13.41 9.17
CA ASN A 529 -27.94 13.08 9.08
C ASN A 529 -28.51 13.73 7.80
N PHE A 530 -29.28 12.97 7.02
CA PHE A 530 -29.96 13.46 5.81
C PHE A 530 -31.11 14.43 6.12
N THR A 531 -31.35 14.72 7.41
CA THR A 531 -32.23 15.76 7.93
C THR A 531 -31.38 16.97 8.33
N GLY A 532 -31.61 18.12 7.69
CA GLY A 532 -30.79 19.32 7.82
C GLY A 532 -30.93 20.06 9.16
N GLU A 533 -30.45 19.45 10.23
CA GLU A 533 -30.22 20.10 11.53
C GLU A 533 -28.73 19.99 11.89
N ASP A 534 -28.06 21.14 12.00
CA ASP A 534 -26.67 21.27 12.43
C ASP A 534 -26.52 20.88 13.91
N THR A 535 -26.49 19.57 14.16
CA THR A 535 -26.08 19.01 15.45
C THR A 535 -24.56 18.88 15.49
N SER A 536 -23.97 19.44 16.55
CA SER A 536 -22.53 19.55 16.80
C SER A 536 -21.72 18.35 16.29
N ALA A 537 -20.76 18.60 15.40
CA ALA A 537 -19.99 17.59 14.68
C ALA A 537 -19.04 16.76 15.59
N ASP A 538 -19.60 15.80 16.32
CA ASP A 538 -18.86 14.91 17.22
C ASP A 538 -18.21 13.77 16.41
N GLY A 539 -17.07 14.09 15.81
CA GLY A 539 -16.30 13.16 14.97
C GLY A 539 -15.54 12.09 15.77
N VAL A 540 -15.47 10.88 15.20
CA VAL A 540 -14.70 9.76 15.76
C VAL A 540 -13.20 10.06 15.68
N LYS A 541 -12.59 10.39 16.82
CA LYS A 541 -11.15 10.59 16.98
C LYS A 541 -10.41 9.25 16.81
N MET A 542 -9.54 9.17 15.81
CA MET A 542 -8.74 7.97 15.47
C MET A 542 -7.23 8.17 15.63
N ARG A 543 -6.80 9.21 16.37
CA ARG A 543 -5.39 9.49 16.71
C ARG A 543 -4.66 8.25 17.26
N ASN A 544 -3.34 8.19 17.07
CA ASN A 544 -2.50 7.24 17.80
C ASN A 544 -2.69 7.31 19.32
N ASN A 545 -2.62 6.15 19.98
CA ASN A 545 -2.52 6.09 21.44
C ASN A 545 -1.19 6.71 21.89
N TRP A 546 -1.11 7.25 23.11
CA TRP A 546 0.09 7.90 23.64
C TRP A 546 1.34 7.01 23.55
N LEU A 547 1.22 5.71 23.81
CA LEU A 547 2.33 4.75 23.68
C LEU A 547 2.82 4.62 22.21
N VAL A 548 1.90 4.58 21.24
CA VAL A 548 2.25 4.54 19.81
C VAL A 548 2.89 5.86 19.38
N THR A 549 2.41 6.99 19.89
CA THR A 549 3.02 8.32 19.69
C THR A 549 4.43 8.39 20.26
N ALA A 550 4.65 7.89 21.48
CA ALA A 550 5.97 7.86 22.11
C ALA A 550 6.95 6.99 21.31
N ILE A 551 6.54 5.79 20.89
CA ILE A 551 7.35 4.93 20.01
C ILE A 551 7.65 5.64 18.68
N ALA A 552 6.67 6.29 18.06
CA ALA A 552 6.89 7.00 16.79
C ALA A 552 7.91 8.14 16.92
N VAL A 553 7.88 8.90 18.01
CA VAL A 553 8.88 9.93 18.30
C VAL A 553 10.25 9.31 18.59
N ILE A 554 10.32 8.22 19.36
CA ILE A 554 11.60 7.52 19.64
C ILE A 554 12.23 6.97 18.35
N VAL A 555 11.45 6.29 17.50
CA VAL A 555 11.91 5.79 16.19
C VAL A 555 12.40 6.94 15.32
N TRP A 556 11.65 8.06 15.24
CA TRP A 556 12.06 9.23 14.49
C TRP A 556 13.37 9.86 15.02
N VAL A 557 13.54 9.96 16.35
CA VAL A 557 14.77 10.46 16.97
C VAL A 557 15.95 9.54 16.68
N ILE A 558 15.79 8.22 16.77
CA ILE A 558 16.84 7.25 16.43
C ILE A 558 17.26 7.42 14.97
N ILE A 559 16.29 7.48 14.04
CA ILE A 559 16.54 7.71 12.61
C ILE A 559 17.26 9.03 12.37
N ALA A 560 16.87 10.11 13.04
CA ALA A 560 17.51 11.42 12.92
C ALA A 560 18.96 11.41 13.46
N VAL A 561 19.20 10.80 14.62
CA VAL A 561 20.54 10.68 15.23
C VAL A 561 21.47 9.82 14.38
N MET A 562 20.99 8.68 13.88
CA MET A 562 21.75 7.82 12.97
C MET A 562 22.10 8.55 11.67
N ASN A 563 21.20 9.37 11.13
CA ASN A 563 21.49 10.18 9.94
C ASN A 563 22.51 11.29 10.19
N VAL A 564 22.48 11.95 11.35
CA VAL A 564 23.52 12.92 11.73
C VAL A 564 24.87 12.20 11.90
N ALA A 565 24.89 11.01 12.51
CA ALA A 565 26.11 10.21 12.62
C ALA A 565 26.66 9.80 11.25
N LEU A 566 25.80 9.34 10.34
CA LEU A 566 26.16 9.00 8.95
C LEU A 566 26.80 10.20 8.23
N LEU A 567 26.17 11.37 8.27
CA LEU A 567 26.70 12.60 7.66
C LEU A 567 28.05 13.01 8.24
N VAL A 568 28.25 12.84 9.56
CA VAL A 568 29.54 13.12 10.21
C VAL A 568 30.61 12.10 9.79
N LEU A 569 30.28 10.81 9.70
CA LEU A 569 31.22 9.76 9.26
C LEU A 569 31.65 9.96 7.80
N VAL A 570 30.70 10.27 6.90
CA VAL A 570 30.96 10.65 5.49
C VAL A 570 31.81 11.91 5.42
N GLY A 571 31.46 12.95 6.17
CA GLY A 571 32.24 14.21 6.22
C GLY A 571 33.65 14.08 6.79
N LEU A 572 33.91 13.04 7.59
CA LEU A 572 35.23 12.68 8.11
C LEU A 572 36.02 11.73 7.20
N GLY A 573 35.48 11.34 6.04
CA GLY A 573 36.12 10.39 5.11
C GLY A 573 36.23 8.96 5.66
N LYS A 574 35.30 8.56 6.54
CA LYS A 574 35.23 7.21 7.14
C LYS A 574 34.04 6.41 6.58
N ALA A 575 33.87 6.46 5.26
CA ALA A 575 32.70 5.99 4.51
C ALA A 575 33.12 5.23 3.24
#